data_AF-A0A5T8BG97-F1
#
_entry.id   AF-A0A5T8BG97-F1
#
_cell.length_a   1.000
_cell.length_b   1.000
_cell.length_c   1.000
_cell.angle_alpha   90.00
_cell.angle_beta   90.00
_cell.angle_gamma   90.00
#
_symmetry.space_group_name_H-M   'P 1'
#
loop_
_entity.id
_entity.type
_entity.pdbx_description
1 polymer ?
#
loop_
_entity_poly.entity_id
_entity_poly.type
_entity_poly.pdbx_seq_one_letter_code
_entity_poly.pdbx_strand_id
1 'polypeptide(L)'
;MSARVPIRGTGTEQAVVAVKDRNGFRAKGLPHCADTPMATVDENVKGRTVVGSAKPFPITKRQVWEAYKRVRANRGAAGVDGQTLASFDENAVGNLYKIWNRLASGSYMPSAVRCVEIPKSDGG
;
A
#
# COMPACT_ATOMS: atom_id res chain seq x y z
N MET A 1 7.68 -55.18 33.71
CA MET A 1 7.46 -54.20 34.80
C MET A 1 6.97 -52.92 34.16
N SER A 2 5.67 -52.65 34.20
CA SER A 2 5.04 -51.51 33.51
C SER A 2 4.91 -50.34 34.49
N ALA A 3 5.56 -49.21 34.21
CA ALA A 3 5.51 -48.02 35.05
C ALA A 3 4.51 -47.01 34.48
N ARG A 4 3.43 -46.75 35.22
CA ARG A 4 2.48 -45.66 35.00
C ARG A 4 3.08 -44.36 35.52
N VAL A 5 3.18 -43.33 34.69
CA VAL A 5 3.49 -41.96 35.13
C VAL A 5 2.17 -41.25 35.46
N PRO A 6 2.03 -40.63 36.64
CA PRO A 6 0.82 -39.89 37.00
C PRO A 6 0.79 -38.52 36.30
N ILE A 7 -0.35 -38.22 35.67
CA ILE A 7 -0.65 -36.93 35.06
C ILE A 7 -1.20 -36.01 36.15
N ARG A 8 -0.60 -34.83 36.35
CA ARG A 8 -1.10 -33.82 37.29
C ARG A 8 -2.39 -33.21 36.74
N GLY A 9 -3.42 -33.16 37.58
CA GLY A 9 -4.73 -32.59 37.29
C GLY A 9 -4.81 -31.07 37.46
N THR A 10 -5.68 -30.51 36.63
CA THR A 10 -6.70 -29.46 36.89
C THR A 10 -6.41 -28.35 37.89
N GLY A 11 -6.47 -27.12 37.39
CA GLY A 11 -6.76 -25.94 38.20
C GLY A 11 -6.58 -24.66 37.42
N THR A 12 -7.67 -24.20 36.78
CA THR A 12 -8.20 -22.82 36.75
C THR A 12 -8.96 -22.59 35.47
N GLU A 13 -10.28 -22.61 35.61
CA GLU A 13 -11.21 -21.86 34.79
C GLU A 13 -10.84 -20.37 34.89
N GLN A 14 -10.64 -19.69 33.76
CA GLN A 14 -11.17 -18.35 33.51
C GLN A 14 -11.38 -18.21 32.01
N ALA A 15 -12.65 -18.12 31.60
CA ALA A 15 -13.01 -17.67 30.27
C ALA A 15 -12.72 -16.17 30.18
N VAL A 16 -11.84 -15.78 29.26
CA VAL A 16 -11.74 -14.38 28.83
C VAL A 16 -12.10 -14.33 27.35
N VAL A 17 -13.22 -13.67 27.14
CA VAL A 17 -13.96 -13.38 25.91
C VAL A 17 -13.07 -13.20 24.68
N ALA A 18 -13.32 -14.01 23.65
CA ALA A 18 -12.83 -13.78 22.30
C ALA A 18 -13.45 -12.48 21.73
N VAL A 19 -12.65 -11.43 21.59
CA VAL A 19 -13.00 -10.29 20.74
C VAL A 19 -12.58 -10.62 19.31
N LYS A 20 -13.55 -11.13 18.55
CA LYS A 20 -13.47 -11.30 17.10
C LYS A 20 -14.03 -10.04 16.46
N ASP A 21 -13.16 -9.11 16.08
CA ASP A 21 -13.57 -8.02 15.20
C ASP A 21 -13.76 -8.58 13.78
N ARG A 22 -15.04 -8.84 13.48
CA ARG A 22 -15.52 -9.06 12.12
C ARG A 22 -15.39 -7.73 11.39
N ASN A 23 -14.32 -7.49 10.65
CA ASN A 23 -14.35 -6.44 9.63
C ASN A 23 -15.09 -6.99 8.41
N GLY A 24 -16.42 -6.92 8.49
CA GLY A 24 -17.33 -7.35 7.45
C GLY A 24 -17.22 -6.46 6.22
N PHE A 25 -16.94 -7.11 5.09
CA PHE A 25 -17.21 -6.61 3.75
C PHE A 25 -18.69 -6.20 3.66
N ARG A 26 -18.99 -4.91 3.74
CA ARG A 26 -20.34 -4.39 3.44
C ARG A 26 -20.24 -3.29 2.40
N ALA A 27 -20.20 -3.74 1.15
CA ALA A 27 -20.51 -2.92 -0.01
C ALA A 27 -21.90 -2.30 0.15
N LYS A 28 -21.97 -0.97 0.11
CA LYS A 28 -23.14 -0.17 -0.26
C LYS A 28 -22.63 1.03 -1.06
N GLY A 29 -23.35 1.33 -2.15
CA GLY A 29 -22.86 2.05 -3.32
C GLY A 29 -22.39 3.47 -3.07
N LEU A 30 -21.50 3.91 -3.97
CA LEU A 30 -21.34 5.31 -4.32
C LEU A 30 -22.72 5.91 -4.65
N PRO A 31 -23.19 6.95 -3.95
CA PRO A 31 -24.18 7.82 -4.52
C PRO A 31 -23.49 8.78 -5.49
N HIS A 32 -23.92 8.69 -6.74
CA HIS A 32 -23.73 9.71 -7.75
C HIS A 32 -24.25 11.06 -7.25
N CYS A 33 -23.54 12.11 -7.69
CA CYS A 33 -23.93 13.50 -7.90
C CYS A 33 -25.34 13.88 -7.43
N ALA A 34 -25.44 14.59 -6.31
CA ALA A 34 -26.62 15.39 -6.01
C ALA A 34 -26.18 16.73 -5.40
N ASP A 35 -26.44 17.79 -6.15
CA ASP A 35 -26.36 19.18 -5.76
C ASP A 35 -27.06 19.44 -4.42
N THR A 36 -26.38 20.11 -3.50
CA THR A 36 -27.04 20.90 -2.45
C THR A 36 -26.19 22.15 -2.21
N PRO A 37 -26.70 23.36 -2.52
CA PRO A 37 -26.05 24.59 -2.12
C PRO A 37 -26.61 25.02 -0.76
N MET A 38 -25.77 25.28 0.25
CA MET A 38 -26.11 26.24 1.31
C MET A 38 -24.86 26.81 1.98
N ALA A 39 -24.89 28.14 2.07
CA ALA A 39 -24.01 29.07 2.78
C ALA A 39 -23.78 28.64 4.26
N THR A 40 -22.67 28.98 4.90
CA THR A 40 -22.37 30.34 5.37
C THR A 40 -20.87 30.66 5.44
N VAL A 41 -20.59 31.94 5.20
CA VAL A 41 -19.31 32.65 5.25
C VAL A 41 -18.51 32.44 6.55
N ASP A 42 -17.20 32.23 6.41
CA ASP A 42 -16.19 32.73 7.35
C ASP A 42 -15.02 33.29 6.52
N GLU A 43 -14.89 34.61 6.55
CA GLU A 43 -13.92 35.40 5.80
C GLU A 43 -12.55 35.42 6.50
N ASN A 44 -11.61 34.53 6.15
CA ASN A 44 -10.18 34.85 6.27
C ASN A 44 -9.21 33.87 5.58
N VAL A 45 -9.08 33.88 4.24
CA VAL A 45 -7.85 33.35 3.60
C VAL A 45 -7.44 34.20 2.40
N LYS A 46 -6.46 35.04 2.64
CA LYS A 46 -5.73 35.78 1.60
C LYS A 46 -4.94 34.81 0.71
N GLY A 47 -5.43 34.58 -0.50
CA GLY A 47 -4.59 34.40 -1.69
C GLY A 47 -4.50 32.99 -2.31
N ARG A 48 -5.15 32.84 -3.47
CA ARG A 48 -4.77 32.04 -4.65
C ARG A 48 -4.55 30.52 -4.46
N THR A 49 -5.54 29.73 -4.86
CA THR A 49 -5.29 28.41 -5.47
C THR A 49 -5.78 28.44 -6.92
N VAL A 50 -4.87 28.70 -7.85
CA VAL A 50 -5.09 28.43 -9.27
C VAL A 50 -5.08 26.92 -9.44
N VAL A 51 -6.24 26.26 -9.34
CA VAL A 51 -6.41 24.84 -9.69
C VAL A 51 -6.46 24.72 -11.22
N GLY A 52 -5.28 24.86 -11.82
CA GLY A 52 -5.02 24.41 -13.19
C GLY A 52 -3.87 23.42 -13.14
N SER A 53 -4.10 22.21 -12.61
CA SER A 53 -3.07 21.19 -12.63
C SER A 53 -2.85 20.73 -14.07
N ALA A 54 -1.72 21.12 -14.66
CA ALA A 54 -1.33 20.79 -16.03
C ALA A 54 -1.18 19.28 -16.33
N LYS A 55 -1.39 18.41 -15.33
CA LYS A 55 -1.24 16.95 -15.44
C LYS A 55 -2.57 16.25 -15.12
N PRO A 56 -2.93 15.20 -15.88
CA PRO A 56 -4.23 14.52 -15.77
C PRO A 56 -4.44 13.79 -14.43
N PHE A 57 -3.37 13.31 -13.78
CA PHE A 57 -3.47 12.58 -12.52
C PHE A 57 -2.90 13.40 -11.34
N PRO A 58 -3.61 13.52 -10.20
CA PRO A 58 -3.17 14.28 -9.02
C PRO A 58 -2.14 13.49 -8.18
N ILE A 59 -1.12 12.94 -8.83
CA ILE A 59 -0.03 12.21 -8.18
C ILE A 59 1.07 13.20 -7.81
N THR A 60 1.38 13.29 -6.53
CA THR A 60 2.43 14.18 -6.01
C THR A 60 3.80 13.49 -5.97
N LYS A 61 4.89 14.27 -6.07
CA LYS A 61 6.26 13.74 -5.92
C LYS A 61 6.47 13.04 -4.57
N ARG A 62 5.83 13.57 -3.52
CA ARG A 62 5.89 12.99 -2.16
C ARG A 62 5.31 11.59 -2.11
N GLN A 63 4.17 11.34 -2.76
CA GLN A 63 3.57 9.99 -2.79
C GLN A 63 4.51 8.96 -3.44
N VAL A 64 5.19 9.33 -4.52
CA VAL A 64 6.16 8.45 -5.20
C VAL A 64 7.37 8.17 -4.31
N TRP A 65 7.85 9.18 -3.57
CA TRP A 65 8.93 9.00 -2.60
C TRP A 65 8.55 8.06 -1.45
N GLU A 66 7.36 8.22 -0.87
CA GLU A 66 6.87 7.33 0.19
C GLU A 66 6.73 5.89 -0.29
N ALA A 67 6.23 5.69 -1.52
CA ALA A 67 6.15 4.37 -2.15
C ALA A 67 7.55 3.74 -2.32
N TYR A 68 8.53 4.53 -2.77
CA TYR A 68 9.91 4.07 -2.93
C TYR A 68 10.51 3.55 -1.61
N LYS A 69 10.29 4.25 -0.49
CA LYS A 69 10.77 3.81 0.82
C LYS A 69 10.23 2.44 1.22
N ARG A 70 8.96 2.15 0.90
CA ARG A 70 8.35 0.83 1.16
C ARG A 70 8.98 -0.27 0.30
N VAL A 71 9.22 0.00 -0.98
CA VAL A 71 9.90 -0.95 -1.88
C VAL A 71 11.32 -1.25 -1.39
N ARG A 72 12.05 -0.21 -0.96
CA ARG A 72 13.40 -0.37 -0.40
C ARG A 72 13.41 -1.22 0.87
N ALA A 73 12.38 -1.08 1.72
CA ALA A 73 12.23 -1.89 2.94
C ALA A 73 12.00 -3.38 2.64
N ASN A 74 11.33 -3.71 1.53
CA ASN A 74 11.05 -5.09 1.14
C ASN A 74 12.27 -5.85 0.62
N ARG A 75 13.35 -5.13 0.21
CA ARG A 75 14.62 -5.72 -0.27
C ARG A 75 14.44 -6.79 -1.35
N GLY A 76 13.47 -6.61 -2.24
CA GLY A 76 13.14 -7.56 -3.29
C GLY A 76 14.26 -7.73 -4.32
N ALA A 77 14.21 -8.85 -5.06
CA ALA A 77 15.12 -9.10 -6.18
C ALA A 77 14.81 -8.20 -7.38
N ALA A 78 15.81 -7.98 -8.25
CA ALA A 78 15.66 -7.17 -9.46
C ALA A 78 14.59 -7.73 -10.42
N GLY A 79 13.99 -6.86 -11.24
CA GLY A 79 12.98 -7.23 -12.23
C GLY A 79 13.56 -7.85 -13.50
N VAL A 80 12.79 -7.78 -14.59
CA VAL A 80 13.23 -8.19 -15.94
C VAL A 80 14.34 -7.27 -16.47
N ASP A 81 14.35 -6.02 -16.04
CA ASP A 81 15.36 -5.00 -16.37
C ASP A 81 16.71 -5.21 -15.66
N GLY A 82 16.78 -6.14 -14.69
CA GLY A 82 18.01 -6.41 -13.95
C GLY A 82 18.45 -5.25 -13.03
N GLN A 83 17.63 -4.21 -12.86
CA GLN A 83 18.00 -3.06 -12.05
C GLN A 83 17.92 -3.40 -10.55
N THR A 84 19.06 -3.30 -9.87
CA THR A 84 19.14 -3.49 -8.42
C THR A 84 18.77 -2.20 -7.68
N LEU A 85 18.34 -2.33 -6.42
CA LEU A 85 18.06 -1.16 -5.57
C LEU A 85 19.30 -0.26 -5.38
N ALA A 86 20.50 -0.85 -5.32
CA ALA A 86 21.75 -0.10 -5.19
C ALA A 86 22.02 0.79 -6.41
N SER A 87 21.90 0.22 -7.62
CA SER A 87 22.04 0.99 -8.87
C SER A 87 20.94 2.05 -9.01
N PHE A 88 19.72 1.75 -8.54
CA PHE A 88 18.63 2.72 -8.54
C PHE A 88 18.89 3.90 -7.57
N ASP A 89 19.48 3.61 -6.41
CA ASP A 89 19.80 4.59 -5.35
C ASP A 89 20.87 5.61 -5.79
N GLU A 90 21.79 5.24 -6.69
CA GLU A 90 22.83 6.13 -7.22
C GLU A 90 22.26 7.43 -7.82
N ASN A 91 21.09 7.36 -8.44
CA ASN A 91 20.37 8.51 -8.97
C ASN A 91 18.89 8.48 -8.58
N ALA A 92 18.62 8.30 -7.29
CA ALA A 92 17.25 8.20 -6.78
C ALA A 92 16.38 9.40 -7.20
N VAL A 93 16.89 10.63 -7.09
CA VAL A 93 16.11 11.84 -7.41
C VAL A 93 15.72 11.88 -8.90
N GLY A 94 16.67 11.63 -9.80
CA GLY A 94 16.41 11.63 -11.24
C GLY A 94 15.50 10.48 -11.66
N ASN A 95 15.71 9.29 -11.11
CA ASN A 95 14.90 8.12 -11.41
C ASN A 95 13.45 8.29 -10.94
N LEU A 96 13.24 8.78 -9.72
CA LEU A 96 11.91 9.05 -9.18
C LEU A 96 11.20 10.19 -9.92
N TYR A 97 11.93 11.20 -10.39
CA TYR A 97 11.37 12.24 -11.22
C TYR A 97 10.82 11.69 -12.54
N LYS A 98 11.58 10.82 -13.22
CA LYS A 98 11.13 10.17 -14.46
C LYS A 98 9.86 9.35 -14.24
N ILE A 99 9.82 8.56 -13.16
CA ILE A 99 8.66 7.74 -12.78
C ILE A 99 7.45 8.65 -12.48
N TRP A 100 7.62 9.64 -11.61
CA TRP A 100 6.57 10.59 -11.28
C TRP A 100 6.03 11.31 -12.52
N ASN A 101 6.91 11.71 -13.44
CA ASN A 101 6.49 12.40 -14.65
C ASN A 101 5.60 11.52 -15.52
N ARG A 102 5.96 10.24 -15.69
CA ARG A 102 5.18 9.26 -16.45
C ARG A 102 3.86 8.91 -15.76
N LEU A 103 3.87 8.76 -14.44
CA LEU A 103 2.67 8.46 -13.66
C LEU A 103 1.67 9.62 -13.71
N ALA A 104 2.14 10.84 -13.44
CA ALA A 104 1.27 12.01 -13.39
C ALA A 104 0.73 12.40 -14.79
N SER A 105 1.46 12.09 -15.87
CA SER A 105 0.99 12.30 -17.24
C SER A 105 0.13 11.16 -17.81
N GLY A 106 0.12 9.99 -17.17
CA GLY A 106 -0.55 8.78 -17.69
C GLY A 106 0.25 7.99 -18.73
N SER A 107 1.48 8.39 -19.05
CA SER A 107 2.34 7.70 -20.03
C SER A 107 3.13 6.52 -19.42
N TYR A 108 2.93 6.22 -18.14
CA TYR A 108 3.61 5.10 -17.50
C TYR A 108 3.04 3.77 -17.98
N MET A 109 3.88 2.97 -18.63
CA MET A 109 3.59 1.59 -18.99
C MET A 109 4.50 0.68 -18.16
N PRO A 110 3.94 -0.18 -17.30
CA PRO A 110 4.75 -1.09 -16.48
C PRO A 110 5.45 -2.13 -17.36
N SER A 111 6.68 -2.50 -16.99
CA SER A 111 7.39 -3.61 -17.63
C SER A 111 6.75 -4.94 -17.26
N ALA A 112 6.98 -5.96 -18.10
CA ALA A 112 6.56 -7.32 -17.80
C ALA A 112 7.18 -7.81 -16.48
N VAL A 113 6.45 -8.67 -15.76
CA VAL A 113 6.90 -9.26 -14.50
C VAL A 113 7.84 -10.43 -14.78
N ARG A 114 8.92 -10.57 -13.98
CA ARG A 114 9.84 -11.69 -14.09
C ARG A 114 9.23 -12.94 -13.44
N CYS A 115 8.98 -13.98 -14.23
CA CYS A 115 8.60 -15.28 -13.71
C CYS A 115 9.81 -15.95 -13.04
N VAL A 116 9.65 -16.35 -11.78
CA VAL A 116 10.62 -17.15 -11.04
C VAL A 116 9.89 -18.37 -10.52
N GLU A 117 10.48 -19.55 -10.72
CA GLU A 117 9.97 -20.79 -10.16
C GLU A 117 10.13 -20.75 -8.64
N ILE A 118 9.00 -20.70 -7.93
CA ILE A 118 8.97 -20.76 -6.47
C ILE A 118 8.37 -22.11 -6.09
N PRO A 119 9.17 -23.04 -5.54
CA PRO A 119 8.64 -24.31 -5.06
C PRO A 119 7.66 -24.04 -3.91
N LYS A 120 6.44 -24.55 -4.03
CA LYS A 120 5.45 -24.51 -2.94
C LYS A 120 5.79 -25.60 -1.92
N SER A 121 5.45 -25.38 -0.65
CA SER A 121 5.77 -26.30 0.45
C SER A 121 5.18 -27.70 0.28
N ASP A 122 3.96 -27.81 -0.25
CA ASP A 122 3.17 -29.05 -0.25
C ASP A 122 2.82 -29.51 -1.68
N GLY A 123 3.79 -29.45 -2.59
CA GLY A 123 3.70 -29.81 -4.02
C GLY A 123 2.49 -30.66 -4.43
N GLY A 124 1.50 -30.01 -5.03
CA GLY A 124 0.31 -30.60 -5.65
C GLY A 124 -0.08 -29.82 -6.89
#